data_AF-A0A5B7AXY3-F1
#
_entry.id   AF-A0A5B7AXY3-F1
#
_cell.length_a   1.000
_cell.length_b   1.000
_cell.length_c   1.000
_cell.angle_alpha   90.00
_cell.angle_beta   90.00
_cell.angle_gamma   90.00
#
_symmetry.space_group_name_H-M   'P 1'
#
loop_
_entity.id
_entity.type
_entity.pdbx_description
1 polymer ?
#
loop_
_entity_poly.entity_id
_entity_poly.type
_entity_poly.pdbx_seq_one_letter_code
_entity_poly.pdbx_strand_id
1 'polypeptide(L)'
;LLSKELGDFCLNQILSGGSCEDVVESIHNSLMKVQEDTRNGQVALEKYVITKTLTKPPEAYPDAKNQPHVEVALRLKKSGYSTGCCAGDTVPYIICCEEGTSSRTSTGIAQRARHPDELKRDNGKWLIDIDYYLSQQIHPVVSRLC
;
A
#
# COMPACT_ATOMS: atom_id res chain seq x y z
N LEU A 1 -3.15 -6.51 6.04
CA LEU A 1 -3.22 -5.57 4.90
C LEU A 1 -4.64 -5.05 4.83
N LEU A 2 -4.82 -3.75 4.81
CA LEU A 2 -6.15 -3.11 4.87
C LEU A 2 -7.10 -3.60 3.77
N SER A 3 -6.62 -3.70 2.53
CA SER A 3 -7.42 -4.16 1.39
C SER A 3 -7.88 -5.62 1.51
N LYS A 4 -7.06 -6.49 2.13
CA LYS A 4 -7.44 -7.89 2.37
C LYS A 4 -8.56 -7.99 3.39
N GLU A 5 -8.42 -7.32 4.54
CA GLU A 5 -9.42 -7.33 5.61
C GLU A 5 -10.78 -6.84 5.11
N LEU A 6 -10.78 -5.76 4.32
CA LEU A 6 -11.99 -5.21 3.73
C LEU A 6 -12.59 -6.13 2.66
N GLY A 7 -11.77 -6.76 1.82
CA GLY A 7 -12.23 -7.74 0.83
C GLY A 7 -12.88 -8.96 1.49
N ASP A 8 -12.27 -9.49 2.55
CA ASP A 8 -12.81 -10.59 3.33
C ASP A 8 -14.15 -10.20 3.98
N PHE A 9 -14.27 -8.96 4.49
CA PHE A 9 -15.53 -8.44 5.01
C PHE A 9 -16.61 -8.38 3.93
N CYS A 10 -16.33 -7.79 2.76
CA CYS A 10 -17.27 -7.71 1.64
C CYS A 10 -17.76 -9.10 1.22
N LEU A 11 -16.84 -10.05 1.07
CA LEU A 11 -17.17 -11.42 0.70
C LEU A 11 -18.10 -12.07 1.75
N ASN A 12 -17.81 -11.89 3.03
CA ASN A 12 -18.66 -12.42 4.10
C ASN A 12 -20.06 -11.80 4.11
N GLN A 13 -20.19 -10.50 3.81
CA GLN A 13 -21.50 -9.86 3.69
C GLN A 13 -22.29 -10.40 2.49
N ILE A 14 -21.65 -10.54 1.33
CA ILE A 14 -22.28 -11.08 0.11
C ILE A 14 -22.77 -12.52 0.33
N LEU A 15 -22.00 -13.33 1.06
CA LEU A 15 -22.33 -14.73 1.35
C LEU A 15 -23.19 -14.93 2.60
N SER A 16 -23.60 -13.85 3.28
CA SER A 16 -24.34 -13.91 4.55
C SER A 16 -25.77 -14.43 4.42
N GLY A 17 -26.34 -14.40 3.21
CA GLY A 17 -27.76 -14.70 2.97
C GLY A 17 -28.72 -13.59 3.41
N GLY A 18 -28.20 -12.41 3.77
CA GLY A 18 -29.00 -11.21 4.03
C GLY A 18 -29.70 -10.66 2.78
N SER A 19 -30.57 -9.68 2.96
CA SER A 19 -31.20 -9.01 1.82
C SER A 19 -30.15 -8.22 1.01
N CYS A 20 -30.40 -8.05 -0.28
CA CYS A 20 -29.50 -7.30 -1.15
C CYS A 20 -29.26 -5.87 -0.63
N GLU A 21 -30.33 -5.21 -0.15
CA GLU A 21 -30.26 -3.85 0.38
C GLU A 21 -29.40 -3.78 1.65
N ASP A 22 -29.61 -4.69 2.60
CA ASP A 22 -28.83 -4.73 3.85
C ASP A 22 -27.34 -5.01 3.58
N VAL A 23 -27.05 -5.92 2.65
CA VAL A 23 -25.67 -6.26 2.27
C VAL A 23 -24.97 -5.05 1.64
N VAL A 24 -25.64 -4.36 0.72
CA VAL A 24 -25.10 -3.16 0.06
C VAL A 24 -24.87 -2.05 1.07
N GLU A 25 -25.82 -1.79 1.97
CA GLU A 25 -25.70 -0.78 3.01
C GLU A 25 -24.54 -1.08 3.96
N SER A 26 -24.41 -2.34 4.40
CA SER A 26 -23.32 -2.80 5.27
C SER A 26 -21.94 -2.60 4.63
N ILE A 27 -21.79 -2.97 3.34
CA ILE A 27 -20.56 -2.75 2.59
C ILE A 27 -20.27 -1.25 2.45
N HIS A 28 -21.27 -0.45 2.07
CA HIS A 28 -21.11 0.99 1.91
C HIS A 28 -20.66 1.67 3.22
N ASN A 29 -21.29 1.34 4.35
CA ASN A 29 -20.93 1.88 5.66
C ASN A 29 -19.50 1.49 6.08
N SER A 30 -19.09 0.26 5.79
CA SER A 30 -17.71 -0.19 6.03
C SER A 30 -16.69 0.60 5.20
N LEU A 31 -16.98 0.85 3.91
CA LEU A 31 -16.13 1.65 3.04
C LEU A 31 -15.98 3.10 3.52
N MET A 32 -17.08 3.73 3.94
CA MET A 32 -17.05 5.09 4.51
C MET A 32 -16.20 5.14 5.76
N LYS A 33 -16.37 4.18 6.68
CA LYS A 33 -15.56 4.10 7.90
C LYS A 33 -14.08 3.93 7.59
N VAL A 34 -13.72 3.03 6.67
CA VAL A 34 -12.32 2.85 6.26
C VAL A 34 -11.76 4.13 5.67
N GLN A 35 -12.52 4.86 4.84
CA GLN A 35 -12.09 6.14 4.30
C GLN A 35 -11.81 7.17 5.40
N GLU A 36 -12.70 7.28 6.39
CA GLU A 36 -12.55 8.18 7.53
C GLU A 36 -11.34 7.81 8.39
N ASP A 37 -11.26 6.56 8.86
CA ASP A 37 -10.17 6.06 9.69
C ASP A 37 -8.80 6.27 9.02
N THR A 38 -8.74 6.06 7.70
CA THR A 38 -7.54 6.22 6.89
C THR A 38 -7.14 7.71 6.78
N ARG A 39 -8.10 8.62 6.57
CA ARG A 39 -7.83 10.07 6.47
C ARG A 39 -7.49 10.70 7.82
N ASN A 40 -8.06 10.19 8.90
CA ASN A 40 -7.79 10.63 10.26
C ASN A 40 -6.50 10.04 10.85
N GLY A 41 -5.78 9.17 10.11
CA GLY A 41 -4.55 8.54 10.58
C GLY A 41 -4.76 7.50 11.68
N GLN A 42 -5.97 6.95 11.80
CA GLN A 42 -6.34 5.95 12.82
C GLN A 42 -5.94 4.52 12.43
N VAL A 43 -5.53 4.31 11.18
CA VAL A 43 -5.06 3.02 10.66
C VAL A 43 -3.56 2.86 10.92
N ALA A 44 -3.19 1.76 11.57
CA ALA A 44 -1.79 1.42 11.87
C ALA A 44 -0.93 1.26 10.59
N LEU A 45 0.33 1.69 10.66
CA LEU A 45 1.30 1.67 9.57
C LEU A 45 1.42 0.28 8.92
N GLU A 46 1.41 -0.77 9.74
CA GLU A 46 1.55 -2.17 9.35
C GLU A 46 0.44 -2.60 8.36
N LYS A 47 -0.74 -1.97 8.40
CA LYS A 47 -1.84 -2.27 7.49
C LYS A 47 -1.62 -1.74 6.07
N TYR A 48 -0.64 -0.85 5.87
CA TYR A 48 -0.25 -0.30 4.57
C TYR A 48 0.96 -0.99 3.95
N VAL A 49 1.64 -1.89 4.67
CA VAL A 49 2.85 -2.56 4.19
C VAL A 49 2.49 -3.53 3.07
N ILE A 50 3.03 -3.27 1.89
CA ILE A 50 2.98 -4.16 0.73
C ILE A 50 4.29 -4.93 0.67
N THR A 51 4.24 -6.23 0.46
CA THR A 51 5.43 -7.07 0.32
C THR A 51 5.53 -7.62 -1.09
N LYS A 52 6.75 -7.64 -1.65
CA LYS A 52 7.01 -8.32 -2.93
C LYS A 52 8.41 -8.93 -2.94
N THR A 53 8.51 -10.12 -3.51
CA THR A 53 9.78 -10.86 -3.60
C THR A 53 10.57 -10.44 -4.83
N LEU A 54 11.87 -10.23 -4.63
CA LEU A 54 12.83 -10.06 -5.71
C LEU A 54 13.08 -11.42 -6.37
N THR A 55 12.84 -11.53 -7.67
CA THR A 55 13.13 -12.74 -8.46
C THR A 55 14.56 -12.79 -8.97
N LYS A 56 15.27 -11.66 -8.93
CA LYS A 56 16.68 -11.50 -9.30
C LYS A 56 17.31 -10.38 -8.47
N PRO A 57 18.63 -10.17 -8.51
CA PRO A 57 19.25 -9.03 -7.82
C PRO A 57 18.64 -7.70 -8.29
N PRO A 58 18.49 -6.71 -7.40
CA PRO A 58 17.78 -5.47 -7.71
C PRO A 58 18.44 -4.67 -8.86
N GLU A 59 19.76 -4.81 -9.08
CA GLU A 59 20.48 -4.18 -10.20
C GLU A 59 20.17 -4.79 -11.57
N ALA A 60 19.66 -6.03 -11.59
CA ALA A 60 19.37 -6.76 -12.82
C ALA A 60 17.96 -6.45 -13.39
N TYR A 61 17.23 -5.52 -12.78
CA TYR A 61 15.92 -5.07 -13.26
C TYR A 61 16.07 -3.86 -14.20
N PRO A 62 15.77 -4.02 -15.51
CA PRO A 62 15.88 -2.91 -16.47
C PRO A 62 14.85 -1.80 -16.21
N ASP A 63 13.74 -2.13 -15.55
CA ASP A 63 12.59 -1.26 -15.29
C ASP A 63 12.42 -0.95 -13.79
N ALA A 64 13.52 -0.95 -13.02
CA ALA A 64 13.53 -0.69 -11.58
C ALA A 64 12.73 0.58 -11.18
N LYS A 65 12.79 1.64 -11.99
CA LYS A 65 12.08 2.92 -11.79
C LYS A 65 10.55 2.80 -11.79
N ASN A 66 10.00 1.70 -12.30
CA ASN A 66 8.56 1.41 -12.31
C ASN A 66 8.17 0.37 -11.26
N GLN A 67 9.14 -0.19 -10.53
CA GLN A 67 8.94 -1.29 -9.60
C GLN A 67 9.26 -0.85 -8.16
N PRO A 68 8.24 -0.57 -7.30
CA PRO A 68 8.42 -0.08 -5.94
C PRO A 68 9.41 -0.89 -5.08
N HIS A 69 9.18 -2.19 -4.94
CA HIS A 69 10.07 -3.11 -4.22
C HIS A 69 11.53 -3.11 -4.73
N VAL A 70 11.76 -2.95 -6.04
CA VAL A 70 13.12 -2.90 -6.60
C VAL A 70 13.78 -1.58 -6.26
N GLU A 71 13.07 -0.46 -6.44
CA GLU A 71 13.59 0.87 -6.10
C GLU A 71 13.92 1.00 -4.60
N VAL A 72 13.07 0.42 -3.74
CA VAL A 72 13.34 0.34 -2.28
C VAL A 72 14.57 -0.52 -1.99
N ALA A 73 14.68 -1.72 -2.58
CA ALA A 73 15.86 -2.58 -2.42
C ALA A 73 17.16 -1.90 -2.87
N LEU A 74 17.14 -1.23 -4.04
CA LEU A 74 18.29 -0.45 -4.52
C LEU A 74 18.69 0.66 -3.54
N ARG A 75 17.72 1.35 -2.94
CA ARG A 75 17.97 2.42 -1.96
C ARG A 75 18.54 1.87 -0.65
N LEU A 76 17.99 0.78 -0.14
CA LEU A 76 18.49 0.11 1.05
C LEU A 76 19.94 -0.36 0.85
N LYS A 77 20.24 -0.97 -0.29
CA LYS A 77 21.59 -1.41 -0.64
C LYS A 77 22.58 -0.25 -0.70
N LYS A 78 22.20 0.86 -1.35
CA LYS A 78 23.01 2.10 -1.37
C LYS A 78 23.24 2.68 0.03
N SER A 79 22.31 2.44 0.95
CA SER A 79 22.40 2.88 2.35
C SER A 79 23.19 1.90 3.24
N GLY A 80 23.78 0.84 2.65
CA GLY A 80 24.62 -0.13 3.34
C GLY A 80 23.89 -1.34 3.94
N TYR A 81 22.59 -1.50 3.67
CA TYR A 81 21.85 -2.68 4.13
C TYR A 81 22.15 -3.90 3.26
N SER A 82 22.31 -5.07 3.89
CA SER A 82 22.53 -6.35 3.22
C SER A 82 21.26 -7.20 3.10
N THR A 83 20.32 -7.05 4.03
CA THR A 83 19.01 -7.74 4.02
C THR A 83 18.06 -7.07 3.03
N GLY A 84 17.30 -7.85 2.25
CA GLY A 84 16.31 -7.30 1.31
C GLY A 84 16.89 -6.85 -0.03
N CYS A 85 18.12 -7.29 -0.34
CA CYS A 85 18.91 -6.83 -1.48
C CYS A 85 19.35 -7.97 -2.41
N CYS A 86 18.92 -9.20 -2.13
CA CYS A 86 19.26 -10.41 -2.89
C CYS A 86 18.04 -10.99 -3.63
N ALA A 87 18.30 -11.80 -4.64
CA ALA A 87 17.26 -12.61 -5.26
C ALA A 87 16.67 -13.58 -4.22
N GLY A 88 15.35 -13.71 -4.18
CA GLY A 88 14.61 -14.48 -3.19
C GLY A 88 14.17 -13.65 -1.97
N ASP A 89 14.74 -12.47 -1.74
CA ASP A 89 14.36 -11.65 -0.61
C ASP A 89 12.97 -11.02 -0.80
N THR A 90 12.22 -10.92 0.29
CA THR A 90 10.94 -10.20 0.32
C THR A 90 11.18 -8.78 0.81
N VAL A 91 10.79 -7.81 -0.02
CA VAL A 91 10.97 -6.39 0.26
C VAL A 91 9.64 -5.78 0.66
N PRO A 92 9.48 -5.33 1.93
CA PRO A 92 8.32 -4.57 2.34
C PRO A 92 8.46 -3.10 1.93
N TYR A 93 7.37 -2.49 1.50
CA TYR A 93 7.32 -1.09 1.14
C TYR A 93 5.95 -0.48 1.39
N ILE A 94 5.93 0.84 1.55
CA ILE A 94 4.73 1.68 1.69
C ILE A 94 4.82 2.78 0.63
N ILE A 95 3.69 3.12 0.01
CA ILE A 95 3.63 4.21 -0.96
C ILE A 95 3.32 5.53 -0.24
N CYS A 96 4.17 6.53 -0.47
CA CYS A 96 4.12 7.80 0.25
C CYS A 96 3.91 9.00 -0.69
N CYS A 97 3.62 10.15 -0.11
CA CYS A 97 3.69 11.45 -0.77
C CYS A 97 4.54 12.40 0.07
N GLU A 98 5.20 13.36 -0.57
CA GLU A 98 5.99 14.38 0.12
C GLU A 98 5.05 15.45 0.70
N GLU A 99 5.33 15.89 1.92
CA GLU A 99 4.58 16.96 2.58
C GLU A 99 4.64 18.26 1.75
N GLY A 100 3.50 18.94 1.58
CA GLY A 100 3.42 20.22 0.87
C GLY A 100 3.38 20.15 -0.67
N THR A 101 3.51 18.96 -1.28
CA THR A 101 3.31 18.79 -2.73
C THR A 101 1.83 18.53 -3.03
N SER A 102 1.14 19.53 -3.57
CA SER A 102 -0.24 19.42 -4.07
C SER A 102 -0.36 18.57 -5.35
N SER A 103 0.77 18.25 -6.00
CA SER A 103 0.84 17.36 -7.17
C SER A 103 1.34 15.97 -6.77
N ARG A 104 0.45 15.12 -6.26
CA ARG A 104 0.73 13.71 -5.86
C ARG A 104 1.15 12.80 -7.03
N THR A 105 1.25 13.36 -8.25
CA THR A 105 1.44 12.67 -9.52
C THR A 105 2.76 13.04 -10.22
N SER A 106 3.53 14.00 -9.72
CA SER A 106 4.75 14.48 -10.39
C SER A 106 5.92 13.49 -10.32
N THR A 107 5.93 12.60 -9.32
CA THR A 107 6.96 11.57 -9.11
C THR A 107 6.37 10.16 -9.25
N GLY A 108 7.13 9.28 -9.90
CA GLY A 108 6.69 7.89 -10.15
C GLY A 108 6.44 7.11 -8.86
N ILE A 109 5.48 6.18 -8.87
CA ILE A 109 5.07 5.40 -7.68
C ILE A 109 6.26 4.70 -7.03
N ALA A 110 7.20 4.16 -7.82
CA ALA A 110 8.39 3.51 -7.27
C ALA A 110 9.31 4.49 -6.52
N GLN A 111 9.46 5.72 -7.02
CA GLN A 111 10.25 6.75 -6.33
C GLN A 111 9.60 7.22 -5.03
N ARG A 112 8.28 7.07 -4.93
CA ARG A 112 7.48 7.37 -3.74
C ARG A 112 7.41 6.21 -2.75
N ALA A 113 7.89 5.03 -3.12
CA ALA A 113 7.91 3.86 -2.26
C ALA A 113 9.03 3.96 -1.21
N ARG A 114 8.71 3.69 0.05
CA ARG A 114 9.65 3.73 1.18
C ARG A 114 9.58 2.42 1.96
N HIS A 115 10.70 2.00 2.52
CA HIS A 115 10.69 0.90 3.50
C HIS A 115 10.01 1.37 4.80
N PRO A 116 9.26 0.50 5.51
CA PRO A 116 8.61 0.89 6.76
C PRO A 116 9.57 1.45 7.82
N ASP A 117 10.78 0.91 7.90
CA ASP A 117 11.81 1.38 8.84
C ASP A 117 12.38 2.75 8.45
N GLU A 118 12.38 3.10 7.16
CA GLU A 118 12.75 4.46 6.73
C GLU A 118 11.70 5.45 7.24
N LEU A 119 10.41 5.13 7.10
CA LEU A 119 9.31 5.99 7.56
C LEU A 119 9.29 6.17 9.08
N LYS A 120 9.58 5.12 9.84
CA LYS A 120 9.66 5.20 11.32
C LYS A 120 10.79 6.11 11.80
N ARG A 121 11.85 6.25 10.99
CA ARG A 121 13.01 7.11 11.29
C ARG A 121 12.89 8.50 10.69
N ASP A 122 12.00 8.67 9.71
CA ASP A 122 11.80 9.92 9.00
C ASP A 122 11.00 10.90 9.87
N ASN A 123 11.46 12.15 9.93
CA ASN A 123 10.92 13.17 10.84
C ASN A 123 9.66 13.85 10.26
N GLY A 124 8.77 13.07 9.65
CA GLY A 124 7.50 13.53 9.06
C GLY A 124 7.58 14.05 7.62
N LYS A 125 8.71 13.89 6.92
CA LYS A 125 8.86 14.38 5.53
C LYS A 125 7.97 13.60 4.55
N TRP A 126 7.85 12.29 4.77
CA TRP A 126 7.03 11.39 3.94
C TRP A 126 5.76 10.99 4.67
N LEU A 127 4.61 11.29 4.06
CA LEU A 127 3.29 10.89 4.53
C LEU A 127 2.78 9.71 3.71
N ILE A 128 1.90 8.89 4.28
CA ILE A 128 1.29 7.77 3.55
C ILE A 128 0.39 8.32 2.44
N ASP A 129 0.51 7.80 1.22
CA ASP A 129 -0.34 8.21 0.10
C ASP A 129 -1.71 7.55 0.21
N ILE A 130 -2.59 8.12 1.04
CA ILE A 130 -3.94 7.60 1.30
C ILE A 130 -4.74 7.36 0.01
N ASP A 131 -4.69 8.29 -0.95
CA ASP A 131 -5.45 8.17 -2.20
C ASP A 131 -4.93 7.02 -3.07
N TYR A 132 -3.63 6.70 -3.03
CA TYR A 132 -3.11 5.48 -3.66
C TYR A 132 -3.74 4.23 -3.03
N TYR A 133 -3.82 4.13 -1.71
CA TYR A 133 -4.40 2.94 -1.08
C TYR A 133 -5.91 2.82 -1.33
N LEU A 134 -6.65 3.94 -1.31
CA LEU A 134 -8.07 3.93 -1.64
C LEU A 134 -8.29 3.51 -3.11
N SER A 135 -7.57 4.09 -4.07
CA SER A 135 -7.81 3.87 -5.49
C SER A 135 -7.14 2.63 -6.08
N GLN A 136 -5.97 2.23 -5.58
CA GLN A 136 -5.16 1.15 -6.16
C GLN A 136 -5.12 -0.12 -5.31
N GLN A 137 -5.53 -0.07 -4.04
CA GLN A 137 -5.55 -1.26 -3.16
C GLN A 137 -6.97 -1.65 -2.76
N ILE A 138 -7.79 -0.68 -2.33
CA ILE A 138 -9.15 -0.95 -1.84
C ILE A 138 -10.14 -1.07 -3.00
N HIS A 139 -10.27 -0.01 -3.81
CA HIS A 139 -11.26 0.05 -4.89
C HIS A 139 -11.21 -1.17 -5.85
N PRO A 140 -10.04 -1.63 -6.34
CA PRO A 140 -10.00 -2.77 -7.25
C PRO A 140 -10.40 -4.09 -6.60
N VAL A 141 -10.24 -4.26 -5.28
CA VAL A 141 -10.68 -5.46 -4.57
C VAL A 141 -12.20 -5.46 -4.46
N VAL A 142 -12.77 -4.35 -4.00
CA VAL A 142 -14.21 -4.19 -3.79
C VAL A 142 -14.97 -4.24 -5.12
N SER A 143 -14.53 -3.49 -6.13
CA SER A 143 -15.17 -3.42 -7.45
C SER A 143 -15.18 -4.75 -8.22
N ARG A 144 -14.32 -5.71 -7.85
CA ARG A 144 -14.37 -7.07 -8.42
C ARG A 144 -15.37 -7.98 -7.73
N LEU A 145 -15.74 -7.66 -6.48
CA LEU A 145 -16.68 -8.44 -5.68
C LEU A 145 -18.13 -7.94 -5.88
N CYS A 146 -18.31 -6.64 -6.06
CA CYS A 146 -19.61 -5.98 -6.22
C CYS A 146 -19.51 -4.73 -7.09
#